data_AF-A0A947II73-F1
#
_entry.id   AF-A0A947II73-F1
#
_cell.length_a   1.000
_cell.length_b   1.000
_cell.length_c   1.000
_cell.angle_alpha   90.00
_cell.angle_beta   90.00
_cell.angle_gamma   90.00
#
_symmetry.space_group_name_H-M   'P 1'
#
loop_
_entity.id
_entity.type
_entity.pdbx_description
1 polymer ?
#
loop_
_entity_poly.entity_id
_entity_poly.type
_entity_poly.pdbx_seq_one_letter_code
_entity_poly.pdbx_strand_id
1 'polypeptide(L)'
;MILTEEHEAIRLTTAKFIDSEINPYADKWEADGIFPAHELFKKMGDLGLLGICKPIEYGGMGLDYSYQIVFSEELGRIATGGVSMGIGVQTDMATPALARFGSDELRKEFLVPAITGEAVFSIAVSEP
;
A
#
# COMPACT_ATOMS: atom_id res chain seq x y z
N MET A 1 5.23 -18.98 8.04
CA MET A 1 5.60 -19.09 6.60
C MET A 1 7.11 -19.23 6.52
N ILE A 2 7.67 -20.01 5.60
CA ILE A 2 9.11 -19.98 5.34
C ILE A 2 9.32 -18.91 4.27
N LEU A 3 10.06 -17.85 4.60
CA LEU A 3 10.28 -16.73 3.68
C LEU A 3 11.40 -17.08 2.68
N THR A 4 11.22 -16.66 1.43
CA THR A 4 12.27 -16.68 0.40
C THR A 4 13.13 -15.42 0.49
N GLU A 5 14.25 -15.38 -0.23
CA GLU A 5 15.07 -14.16 -0.34
C GLU A 5 14.27 -12.99 -0.94
N GLU A 6 13.37 -13.26 -1.89
CA GLU A 6 12.50 -12.24 -2.49
C GLU A 6 11.46 -11.71 -1.49
N HIS A 7 10.92 -12.57 -0.61
CA HIS A 7 10.08 -12.13 0.50
C HIS A 7 10.86 -11.23 1.46
N GLU A 8 12.08 -11.61 1.83
CA GLU A 8 12.95 -10.79 2.68
C GLU A 8 13.28 -9.45 2.03
N ALA A 9 13.42 -9.39 0.69
CA ALA A 9 13.63 -8.11 -0.02
C ALA A 9 12.44 -7.15 0.14
N ILE A 10 11.20 -7.64 -0.01
CA ILE A 10 9.98 -6.83 0.25
C ILE A 10 9.94 -6.40 1.72
N ARG A 11 10.22 -7.33 2.63
CA ARG A 11 10.22 -7.09 4.07
C ARG A 11 11.19 -5.97 4.46
N LEU A 12 12.45 -6.09 4.04
CA LEU A 12 13.51 -5.12 4.34
C LEU A 12 13.24 -3.76 3.70
N THR A 13 12.72 -3.73 2.47
CA THR A 13 12.34 -2.49 1.79
C THR A 13 11.22 -1.78 2.55
N THR A 14 10.20 -2.52 2.97
CA THR A 14 9.06 -2.01 3.73
C THR A 14 9.50 -1.50 5.11
N ALA A 15 10.29 -2.30 5.85
CA ALA A 15 10.84 -1.91 7.15
C ALA A 15 11.66 -0.62 7.06
N LYS A 16 12.55 -0.53 6.07
CA LYS A 16 13.38 0.66 5.85
C LYS A 16 12.53 1.89 5.54
N PHE A 17 11.52 1.76 4.68
CA PHE A 17 10.60 2.85 4.36
C PHE A 17 9.86 3.34 5.61
N ILE A 18 9.35 2.41 6.42
CA ILE A 18 8.65 2.74 7.67
C ILE A 18 9.59 3.49 8.64
N ASP A 19 10.80 2.98 8.83
CA ASP A 19 11.76 3.53 9.77
C ASP A 19 12.32 4.90 9.34
N SER A 20 12.32 5.23 8.04
CA SER A 20 12.82 6.52 7.53
C SER A 20 11.73 7.54 7.20
N GLU A 21 10.59 7.10 6.66
CA GLU A 21 9.56 7.99 6.11
C GLU A 21 8.31 8.11 6.98
N ILE A 22 8.08 7.20 7.93
CA ILE A 22 6.84 7.15 8.73
C ILE A 22 7.14 7.36 10.21
N ASN A 23 7.85 6.43 10.85
CA ASN A 23 8.02 6.40 12.30
C ASN A 23 8.68 7.67 12.90
N PRO A 24 9.64 8.34 12.22
CA PRO A 24 10.19 9.60 12.73
C PRO A 24 9.17 10.74 12.87
N TYR A 25 8.03 10.66 12.19
CA TYR A 25 7.00 11.71 12.15
C TYR A 25 5.71 11.31 12.88
N ALA A 26 5.63 10.08 13.40
CA ALA A 26 4.46 9.49 14.02
C ALA A 26 3.82 10.39 15.09
N ASP A 27 4.59 10.79 16.11
CA ASP A 27 4.09 11.61 17.23
C ASP A 27 3.50 12.93 16.77
N LYS A 28 4.10 13.55 15.75
CA LYS A 28 3.62 14.80 15.17
C LYS A 28 2.30 14.61 14.45
N TRP A 29 2.19 13.56 13.64
CA TRP A 29 0.97 13.28 12.88
C TRP A 29 -0.21 12.91 13.78
N GLU A 30 0.05 12.16 14.85
CA GLU A 30 -0.96 11.86 15.87
C GLU A 30 -1.39 13.13 16.61
N ALA A 31 -0.45 14.00 17.02
CA ALA A 31 -0.78 15.26 17.67
C ALA A 31 -1.57 16.22 16.75
N ASP A 32 -1.24 16.26 15.46
CA ASP A 32 -1.90 17.10 14.47
C ASP A 32 -3.20 16.48 13.91
N GLY A 33 -3.44 15.18 14.16
CA GLY A 33 -4.60 14.45 13.64
C GLY A 33 -4.58 14.28 12.11
N ILE A 34 -3.41 14.11 11.50
CA ILE A 34 -3.24 14.08 10.04
C ILE A 34 -2.61 12.77 9.55
N PHE A 35 -2.86 12.46 8.29
CA PHE A 35 -2.12 11.46 7.52
C PHE A 35 -1.69 12.08 6.18
N PRO A 36 -0.39 12.27 5.90
CA PRO A 36 0.09 12.82 4.63
C PRO A 36 0.02 11.79 3.49
N ALA A 37 -1.19 11.30 3.19
CA ALA A 37 -1.44 10.17 2.29
C ALA A 37 -0.83 10.35 0.90
N HIS A 38 -1.02 11.52 0.27
CA HIS A 38 -0.52 11.79 -1.07
C HIS A 38 1.02 11.69 -1.16
N GLU A 39 1.73 12.21 -0.15
CA GLU A 39 3.20 12.15 -0.12
C GLU A 39 3.69 10.72 0.11
N LEU A 40 3.14 10.04 1.13
CA LEU A 40 3.55 8.69 1.48
C LEU A 40 3.22 7.70 0.36
N PHE A 41 2.02 7.77 -0.20
CA PHE A 41 1.62 6.88 -1.29
C PHE A 41 2.45 7.10 -2.53
N LYS A 42 2.80 8.34 -2.88
CA LYS A 42 3.69 8.58 -4.01
C LYS A 42 5.05 7.89 -3.80
N LYS A 43 5.68 8.06 -2.63
CA LYS A 43 6.95 7.39 -2.31
C LYS A 43 6.81 5.85 -2.31
N MET A 44 5.71 5.31 -1.79
CA MET A 44 5.45 3.87 -1.78
C MET A 44 5.20 3.31 -3.19
N GLY A 45 4.50 4.06 -4.03
CA GLY A 45 4.26 3.73 -5.43
C GLY A 45 5.55 3.70 -6.25
N ASP A 46 6.47 4.64 -6.00
CA ASP A 46 7.80 4.66 -6.63
C ASP A 46 8.67 3.46 -6.22
N LEU A 47 8.40 2.86 -5.04
CA LEU A 47 9.00 1.59 -4.59
C LEU A 47 8.21 0.35 -5.06
N GLY A 48 7.06 0.54 -5.71
CA GLY A 48 6.14 -0.50 -6.15
C GLY A 48 5.35 -1.19 -5.02
N LEU A 49 5.45 -0.70 -3.78
CA LEU A 49 4.84 -1.32 -2.59
C LEU A 49 3.31 -1.29 -2.62
N LEU A 50 2.69 -0.37 -3.36
CA LEU A 50 1.23 -0.31 -3.52
C LEU A 50 0.70 -1.31 -4.56
N GLY A 51 1.60 -1.91 -5.36
CA GLY A 51 1.28 -2.72 -6.53
C GLY A 51 1.75 -4.17 -6.46
N ILE A 52 2.17 -4.68 -5.29
CA ILE A 52 2.86 -5.99 -5.12
C ILE A 52 2.12 -7.13 -5.84
N CYS A 53 0.86 -7.36 -5.52
CA CYS A 53 0.06 -8.43 -6.14
C CYS A 53 -0.79 -7.98 -7.32
N LYS A 54 -0.55 -6.77 -7.84
CA LYS A 54 -1.36 -6.21 -8.93
C LYS A 54 -0.77 -6.63 -10.29
N PRO A 55 -1.59 -6.71 -11.36
CA PRO A 55 -1.11 -7.18 -12.66
C PRO A 55 -0.02 -6.27 -13.25
N ILE A 56 0.98 -6.90 -13.88
CA ILE A 56 2.12 -6.22 -14.50
C ILE A 56 1.69 -5.27 -15.62
N GLU A 57 0.64 -5.60 -16.36
CA GLU A 57 0.11 -4.77 -17.46
C GLU A 57 -0.44 -3.40 -17.00
N TYR A 58 -0.71 -3.25 -15.70
CA TYR A 58 -1.12 -1.98 -15.08
C TYR A 58 -0.03 -1.38 -14.18
N GLY A 59 1.19 -1.92 -14.20
CA GLY A 59 2.33 -1.42 -13.41
C GLY A 59 2.52 -2.07 -12.04
N GLY A 60 1.82 -3.16 -11.74
CA GLY A 60 2.07 -3.96 -10.53
C GLY A 60 3.27 -4.90 -10.66
N MET A 61 3.65 -5.57 -9.58
CA MET A 61 4.77 -6.53 -9.60
C MET A 61 4.34 -7.93 -10.04
N GLY A 62 3.03 -8.23 -10.05
CA GLY A 62 2.52 -9.56 -10.43
C GLY A 62 2.91 -10.68 -9.47
N LEU A 63 3.33 -10.35 -8.24
CA LEU A 63 3.72 -11.33 -7.23
C LEU A 63 2.48 -11.99 -6.60
N ASP A 64 2.64 -13.19 -6.08
CA ASP A 64 1.53 -13.87 -5.39
C ASP A 64 1.23 -13.23 -4.02
N TYR A 65 0.11 -13.64 -3.41
CA TYR A 65 -0.40 -13.02 -2.19
C TYR A 65 0.49 -13.23 -0.95
N SER A 66 1.44 -14.18 -0.95
CA SER A 66 2.37 -14.36 0.16
C SER A 66 3.30 -13.17 0.34
N TYR A 67 3.64 -12.46 -0.74
CA TYR A 67 4.39 -11.20 -0.71
C TYR A 67 3.57 -10.05 -0.12
N GLN A 68 2.27 -9.97 -0.43
CA GLN A 68 1.37 -8.99 0.20
C GLN A 68 1.27 -9.23 1.70
N ILE A 69 1.20 -10.49 2.15
CA ILE A 69 1.17 -10.82 3.58
C ILE A 69 2.43 -10.34 4.29
N VAL A 70 3.61 -10.54 3.70
CA VAL A 70 4.87 -10.05 4.28
C VAL A 70 4.88 -8.52 4.38
N PHE A 71 4.45 -7.82 3.33
CA PHE A 71 4.27 -6.37 3.37
C PHE A 71 3.31 -5.95 4.49
N SER A 72 2.14 -6.58 4.60
CA SER A 72 1.14 -6.29 5.63
C SER A 72 1.64 -6.57 7.04
N GLU A 73 2.45 -7.61 7.26
CA GLU A 73 3.07 -7.90 8.56
C GLU A 73 4.02 -6.77 8.96
N GLU A 74 4.82 -6.27 8.03
CA GLU A 74 5.74 -5.16 8.28
C GLU A 74 5.01 -3.83 8.55
N LEU A 75 3.81 -3.61 8.00
CA LEU A 75 2.97 -2.45 8.38
C LEU A 75 2.64 -2.42 9.89
N GLY A 76 2.75 -3.55 10.59
CA GLY A 76 2.63 -3.64 12.04
C GLY A 76 3.76 -2.93 12.80
N ARG A 77 4.85 -2.54 12.14
CA ARG A 77 5.94 -1.73 12.71
C ARG A 77 5.62 -0.24 12.80
N ILE A 78 4.58 0.20 12.11
CA ILE A 78 4.19 1.61 12.08
C ILE A 78 3.64 1.99 13.46
N ALA A 79 4.21 3.04 14.07
CA ALA A 79 3.81 3.50 15.39
C ALA A 79 2.39 4.10 15.44
N THR A 80 1.85 4.50 14.29
CA THR A 80 0.52 5.13 14.14
C THR A 80 -0.49 4.17 13.51
N GLY A 81 -1.54 3.81 14.25
CA GLY A 81 -2.60 2.92 13.73
C GLY A 81 -3.33 3.50 12.51
N GLY A 82 -3.54 4.81 12.46
CA GLY A 82 -4.25 5.48 11.37
C GLY A 82 -3.51 5.39 10.03
N VAL A 83 -2.20 5.63 10.01
CA VAL A 83 -1.38 5.53 8.79
C VAL A 83 -1.30 4.08 8.31
N SER A 84 -1.05 3.13 9.22
CA SER A 84 -1.00 1.69 8.89
C SER A 84 -2.31 1.23 8.26
N MET A 85 -3.45 1.61 8.86
CA MET A 85 -4.78 1.32 8.31
C MET A 85 -5.02 1.99 6.96
N GLY A 86 -4.64 3.26 6.80
CA GLY A 86 -4.78 3.99 5.53
C GLY A 86 -4.05 3.31 4.38
N ILE A 87 -2.82 2.85 4.61
CA ILE A 87 -2.05 2.05 3.64
C ILE A 87 -2.78 0.75 3.31
N GLY A 88 -3.22 0.00 4.32
CA GLY A 88 -3.95 -1.26 4.12
C GLY A 88 -5.26 -1.08 3.35
N VAL A 89 -5.98 0.02 3.56
CA VAL A 89 -7.18 0.34 2.78
C VAL A 89 -6.83 0.52 1.30
N GLN A 90 -5.77 1.25 0.97
CA GLN A 90 -5.34 1.45 -0.42
C GLN A 90 -5.00 0.11 -1.10
N THR A 91 -4.17 -0.73 -0.45
CA THR A 91 -3.63 -1.95 -1.07
C THR A 91 -4.60 -3.11 -1.08
N ASP A 92 -5.33 -3.31 0.02
CA ASP A 92 -6.04 -4.57 0.32
C ASP A 92 -7.56 -4.41 0.40
N MET A 93 -8.09 -3.19 0.32
CA MET A 93 -9.53 -2.96 0.34
C MET A 93 -10.05 -2.24 -0.90
N ALA A 94 -9.50 -1.07 -1.23
CA ALA A 94 -9.98 -0.23 -2.34
C ALA A 94 -9.64 -0.82 -3.73
N THR A 95 -8.43 -1.34 -3.90
CA THR A 95 -7.91 -1.75 -5.21
C THR A 95 -8.16 -3.22 -5.63
N PRO A 96 -8.35 -4.23 -4.76
CA PRO A 96 -8.48 -5.63 -5.21
C PRO A 96 -9.67 -5.91 -6.12
N ALA A 97 -10.84 -5.36 -5.81
CA ALA A 97 -12.04 -5.57 -6.64
C ALA A 97 -11.87 -4.93 -8.02
N LEU A 98 -11.31 -3.72 -8.09
CA LEU A 98 -11.00 -3.04 -9.34
C LEU A 98 -9.96 -3.80 -10.17
N ALA A 99 -8.89 -4.28 -9.54
CA ALA A 99 -7.87 -5.09 -10.22
C ALA A 99 -8.46 -6.38 -10.80
N ARG A 100 -9.31 -7.08 -10.02
CA ARG A 100 -9.86 -8.38 -10.44
C ARG A 100 -11.00 -8.26 -11.43
N PHE A 101 -11.90 -7.29 -11.26
CA PHE A 101 -13.19 -7.25 -11.96
C PHE A 101 -13.41 -5.98 -12.80
N GLY A 102 -12.54 -4.98 -12.70
CA GLY A 102 -12.65 -3.77 -13.51
C GLY A 102 -12.51 -4.04 -15.01
N SER A 103 -13.01 -3.14 -15.85
CA SER A 103 -12.65 -3.15 -17.27
C SER A 103 -11.24 -2.60 -17.46
N ASP A 104 -10.65 -2.76 -18.64
CA ASP A 104 -9.32 -2.22 -18.96
C ASP A 104 -9.30 -0.69 -18.84
N GLU A 105 -10.39 -0.02 -19.23
CA GLU A 105 -10.55 1.42 -19.10
C GLU A 105 -10.53 1.83 -17.64
N LEU A 106 -11.33 1.17 -16.79
CA LEU A 106 -11.40 1.48 -15.36
C LEU A 106 -10.07 1.18 -14.65
N ARG A 107 -9.35 0.12 -15.02
CA ARG A 107 -8.04 -0.17 -14.44
C ARG A 107 -7.00 0.88 -14.87
N LYS A 108 -6.99 1.31 -16.13
CA LYS A 108 -6.09 2.39 -16.57
C LYS A 108 -6.42 3.72 -15.89
N GLU A 109 -7.69 4.05 -15.73
CA GLU A 109 -8.12 5.31 -15.15
C GLU A 109 -7.95 5.37 -13.62
N PHE A 110 -8.21 4.27 -12.91
CA PHE A 110 -8.26 4.28 -11.45
C PHE A 110 -7.22 3.38 -10.77
N LEU A 111 -6.93 2.19 -11.32
CA LEU A 111 -5.97 1.27 -10.69
C LEU A 111 -4.53 1.77 -10.88
N VAL A 112 -4.17 2.24 -12.08
CA VAL A 112 -2.82 2.72 -12.37
C VAL A 112 -2.45 3.89 -11.44
N PRO A 113 -3.28 4.96 -11.29
CA PRO A 113 -2.98 6.02 -10.33
C PRO A 113 -2.95 5.56 -8.88
N ALA A 114 -3.76 4.55 -8.51
CA ALA A 114 -3.78 4.01 -7.15
C ALA A 114 -2.46 3.33 -6.78
N ILE A 115 -1.90 2.52 -7.70
CA ILE A 115 -0.71 1.70 -7.40
C ILE A 115 0.60 2.44 -7.69
N THR A 116 0.56 3.51 -8.49
CA THR A 116 1.69 4.45 -8.68
C THR A 116 1.72 5.54 -7.60
N GLY A 117 0.71 5.59 -6.73
CA GLY A 117 0.61 6.57 -5.64
C GLY A 117 0.25 7.98 -6.10
N GLU A 118 -0.23 8.14 -7.34
CA GLU A 118 -0.72 9.43 -7.87
C GLU A 118 -2.12 9.78 -7.34
N ALA A 119 -2.87 8.78 -6.89
CA ALA A 119 -4.20 8.96 -6.31
C ALA A 119 -4.41 8.13 -5.05
N VAL A 120 -5.14 8.71 -4.10
CA VAL A 120 -5.56 8.09 -2.84
C VAL A 120 -7.01 7.61 -3.01
N PHE A 121 -7.26 6.34 -2.70
CA PHE A 121 -8.59 5.74 -2.78
C PHE A 121 -9.04 5.19 -1.43
N SER A 122 -10.36 5.03 -1.31
CA SER A 122 -11.02 4.43 -0.17
C SER A 122 -12.07 3.43 -0.66
N ILE A 123 -12.64 2.69 0.29
CA ILE A 123 -13.76 1.79 0.03
C ILE A 123 -14.96 2.21 0.90
N ALA A 124 -16.16 2.20 0.32
CA ALA A 124 -17.41 2.45 1.02
C ALA A 124 -18.31 1.20 0.92
N VAL A 125 -18.55 0.54 2.06
CA VAL A 125 -19.35 -0.71 2.15
C VAL A 125 -20.40 -0.60 3.25
N SER A 126 -19.99 -0.18 4.45
CA SER A 126 -20.87 -0.10 5.61
C SER A 126 -21.93 1.00 5.46
N GLU A 127 -23.14 0.71 5.90
CA GLU A 127 -24.28 1.64 5.94
C GLU A 127 -24.70 1.92 7.42
N PRO A 128 -25.39 3.04 7.71
CA PRO A 128 -25.80 3.43 9.08
C PRO A 128 -26.65 2.41 9.84
#